data_AF-A0A535Y6W1-F1
#
_entry.id   AF-A0A535Y6W1-F1
#
_cell.length_a   1.000
_cell.length_b   1.000
_cell.length_c   1.000
_cell.angle_alpha   90.00
_cell.angle_beta   90.00
_cell.angle_gamma   90.00
#
_symmetry.space_group_name_H-M   'P 1'
#
loop_
_entity.id
_entity.type
_entity.pdbx_description
1 polymer ?
#
loop_
_entity_poly.entity_id
_entity_poly.type
_entity_poly.pdbx_seq_one_letter_code
_entity_poly.pdbx_strand_id
1 'polypeptide(L)'
;MSVAAQEAIRTLENACSASAGLLDTSQVDALPPRTIQRLVSAAVKLYIAKRESGCDFDPVEEGDLTATDVSETATGLLRAVRLEPFELGWWRRFGQL
;
A
#
# COMPACT_ATOMS: atom_id res chain seq x y z
N MET A 1 -23.83 -8.38 -4.90
CA MET A 1 -22.86 -7.93 -3.88
C MET A 1 -23.62 -7.69 -2.58
N SER A 2 -23.10 -8.10 -1.43
CA SER A 2 -23.80 -7.99 -0.14
C SER A 2 -23.82 -6.54 0.35
N VAL A 3 -24.89 -6.12 1.03
CA VAL A 3 -25.00 -4.78 1.65
C VAL A 3 -23.77 -4.45 2.50
N ALA A 4 -23.27 -5.43 3.26
CA ALA A 4 -22.05 -5.27 4.07
C ALA A 4 -20.79 -5.01 3.22
N ALA A 5 -20.71 -5.58 2.02
CA ALA A 5 -19.59 -5.34 1.11
C ALA A 5 -19.67 -3.94 0.47
N GLN A 6 -20.87 -3.49 0.10
CA GLN A 6 -21.08 -2.10 -0.34
C GLN A 6 -20.68 -1.08 0.73
N GLU A 7 -21.06 -1.32 1.99
CA GLU A 7 -20.71 -0.44 3.11
C GLU A 7 -19.19 -0.38 3.32
N ALA A 8 -18.51 -1.53 3.31
CA ALA A 8 -17.06 -1.59 3.44
C ALA A 8 -16.32 -0.84 2.32
N ILE A 9 -16.78 -0.97 1.06
CA ILE A 9 -16.21 -0.24 -0.08
C ILE A 9 -16.34 1.27 0.14
N ARG A 10 -17.53 1.74 0.52
CA ARG A 10 -17.76 3.16 0.79
C ARG A 10 -16.88 3.69 1.93
N THR A 11 -16.70 2.91 2.99
CA THR A 11 -15.80 3.29 4.09
C THR A 11 -14.35 3.42 3.62
N LEU A 12 -13.89 2.52 2.74
CA LEU A 12 -12.54 2.61 2.16
C LEU A 12 -12.39 3.85 1.27
N GLU A 13 -13.34 4.15 0.40
CA GLU A 13 -13.34 5.35 -0.44
C GLU A 13 -13.31 6.64 0.39
N ASN A 14 -14.08 6.67 1.48
CA ASN A 14 -14.06 7.79 2.43
C ASN A 14 -12.71 7.92 3.14
N ALA A 15 -12.07 6.81 3.52
CA ALA A 15 -10.76 6.81 4.16
C ALA A 15 -9.66 7.31 3.21
N CYS A 16 -9.70 6.95 1.92
CA CYS A 16 -8.80 7.49 0.90
C CYS A 16 -8.97 9.00 0.76
N SER A 17 -10.22 9.48 0.63
CA SER A 17 -10.53 10.90 0.55
C SER A 17 -10.06 11.68 1.80
N ALA A 18 -10.27 11.12 2.99
CA ALA A 18 -9.82 11.73 4.24
C ALA A 18 -8.29 11.79 4.33
N SER A 19 -7.59 10.78 3.83
CA SER A 19 -6.12 10.76 3.80
C SER A 19 -5.56 11.85 2.88
N ALA A 20 -6.16 12.04 1.70
CA ALA A 20 -5.80 13.13 0.78
C ALA A 20 -5.98 14.50 1.45
N GLY A 21 -7.12 14.73 2.12
CA GLY A 21 -7.36 15.99 2.84
C GLY A 21 -6.36 16.26 3.98
N LEU A 22 -5.84 15.22 4.65
CA LEU A 22 -4.81 15.38 5.68
C LEU A 22 -3.44 15.74 5.10
N LEU A 23 -3.11 15.22 3.91
CA LEU A 23 -1.90 15.58 3.17
C LEU A 23 -1.95 17.04 2.73
N ASP A 24 -3.07 17.48 2.14
CA ASP A 24 -3.26 18.85 1.68
C ASP A 24 -3.19 19.89 2.81
N THR A 25 -3.67 19.53 3.99
CA THR A 25 -3.67 20.39 5.18
C THR A 25 -2.38 20.30 6.00
N SER A 26 -1.41 19.48 5.58
CA SER A 26 -0.14 19.24 6.30
C SER A 26 -0.33 18.81 7.77
N GLN A 27 -1.44 18.15 8.11
CA GLN A 27 -1.74 17.69 9.47
C GLN A 27 -1.28 16.25 9.74
N VAL A 28 -0.32 15.75 8.96
CA VAL A 28 0.16 14.36 9.04
C VAL A 28 0.75 14.04 10.42
N ASP A 29 1.36 15.03 11.08
CA ASP A 29 1.93 14.88 12.43
C ASP A 29 0.91 14.49 13.50
N ALA A 30 -0.38 14.77 13.26
CA ALA A 30 -1.46 14.39 14.18
C ALA A 30 -1.81 12.89 14.08
N LEU A 31 -1.38 12.19 13.03
CA LEU A 31 -1.66 10.77 12.84
C LEU A 31 -0.67 9.91 13.64
N PRO A 32 -1.15 9.00 14.51
CA PRO A 32 -0.29 8.01 15.12
C PRO A 32 0.38 7.14 14.04
N PRO A 33 1.69 6.83 14.14
CA PRO A 33 2.39 6.00 13.15
C PRO A 33 1.70 4.65 12.90
N ARG A 34 1.10 4.06 13.94
CA ARG A 34 0.36 2.79 13.86
C ARG A 34 -0.83 2.86 12.91
N THR A 35 -1.47 4.02 12.78
CA THR A 35 -2.59 4.23 11.85
C THR A 35 -2.11 4.13 10.41
N ILE A 36 -1.01 4.84 10.08
CA ILE A 36 -0.40 4.81 8.74
C ILE A 36 0.09 3.39 8.41
N GLN A 37 0.76 2.72 9.36
CA GLN A 37 1.21 1.33 9.18
C GLN A 37 0.07 0.36 8.86
N ARG A 38 -1.09 0.52 9.50
CA ARG A 38 -2.29 -0.29 9.23
C ARG A 38 -2.87 0.00 7.85
N LEU A 39 -2.92 1.27 7.43
CA LEU A 39 -3.37 1.65 6.09
C LEU A 39 -2.49 1.04 5.01
N VAL A 40 -1.17 1.20 5.13
CA VAL A 40 -0.19 0.61 4.19
C VAL A 40 -0.34 -0.92 4.15
N SER A 41 -0.43 -1.58 5.31
CA SER A 41 -0.60 -3.03 5.38
C SER A 41 -1.89 -3.51 4.69
N ALA A 42 -2.99 -2.76 4.85
CA ALA A 42 -4.27 -3.09 4.22
C ALA A 42 -4.21 -2.88 2.70
N ALA A 43 -3.65 -1.75 2.24
CA ALA A 43 -3.50 -1.43 0.82
C ALA A 43 -2.66 -2.49 0.10
N VAL A 44 -1.50 -2.88 0.65
CA VAL A 44 -0.65 -3.93 0.08
C VAL A 44 -1.39 -5.26 -0.03
N LYS A 45 -2.13 -5.65 1.02
CA LYS A 45 -2.90 -6.91 0.99
C LYS A 45 -4.03 -6.88 -0.03
N LEU A 46 -4.75 -5.76 -0.13
CA LEU A 46 -5.80 -5.58 -1.13
C LEU A 46 -5.25 -5.62 -2.55
N TYR A 47 -4.11 -4.96 -2.79
CA TYR A 47 -3.40 -4.98 -4.06
C TYR A 47 -3.06 -6.41 -4.49
N ILE A 48 -2.38 -7.17 -3.63
CA ILE A 48 -2.00 -8.56 -3.92
C ILE A 48 -3.24 -9.43 -4.15
N ALA A 49 -4.25 -9.37 -3.28
CA ALA A 49 -5.48 -10.16 -3.44
C ALA A 49 -6.22 -9.82 -4.74
N LYS A 50 -6.23 -8.55 -5.15
CA LYS A 50 -6.85 -8.11 -6.41
C LYS A 50 -6.07 -8.63 -7.61
N ARG A 51 -4.73 -8.65 -7.57
CA ARG A 51 -3.90 -9.27 -8.62
C ARG A 51 -4.08 -10.78 -8.72
N GLU A 52 -4.15 -11.46 -7.58
CA GLU A 52 -4.44 -12.90 -7.53
C GLU A 52 -5.83 -13.25 -8.11
N SER A 53 -6.77 -12.30 -8.11
CA SER A 53 -8.06 -12.46 -8.78
C SER A 53 -8.02 -12.30 -10.32
N GLY A 54 -6.83 -12.10 -10.91
CA GLY A 54 -6.61 -11.97 -12.35
C GLY A 54 -6.70 -10.53 -12.88
N CYS A 55 -6.72 -9.53 -12.01
CA CYS A 55 -6.72 -8.12 -12.40
C CYS A 55 -5.28 -7.62 -12.44
N ASP A 56 -4.74 -7.32 -13.62
CA ASP A 56 -3.39 -6.80 -13.76
C ASP A 56 -3.39 -5.27 -13.75
N PHE A 57 -2.79 -4.70 -12.71
CA PHE A 57 -2.65 -3.25 -12.52
C PHE A 57 -1.44 -2.97 -11.61
N ASP A 58 -0.91 -1.76 -11.71
CA ASP A 58 0.17 -1.27 -10.86
C ASP A 58 -0.35 -0.88 -9.46
N PRO A 59 0.49 -0.93 -8.41
CA PRO A 59 0.03 -0.65 -7.06
C PRO A 59 -0.35 0.83 -6.81
N VAL A 60 0.05 1.73 -7.71
CA VAL A 60 -0.22 3.17 -7.68
C VAL A 60 -0.39 3.69 -9.11
N GLU A 61 -1.10 4.79 -9.31
CA GLU A 61 -1.24 5.44 -10.63
C GLU A 61 0.05 6.16 -11.04
N GLU A 62 0.23 6.38 -12.33
CA GLU A 62 1.40 7.09 -12.86
C GLU A 62 1.41 8.56 -12.39
N GLY A 63 2.50 8.96 -11.72
CA GLY A 63 2.69 10.33 -11.25
C GLY A 63 2.24 10.59 -9.80
N ASP A 64 1.54 9.66 -9.16
CA ASP A 64 1.08 9.82 -7.77
C ASP A 64 2.21 9.81 -6.74
N LEU A 65 3.28 9.05 -7.01
CA LEU A 65 4.45 8.93 -6.14
C LEU A 65 5.73 9.34 -6.87
N THR A 66 6.61 10.05 -6.15
CA THR A 66 7.95 10.35 -6.63
C THR A 66 8.88 9.15 -6.46
N ALA A 67 10.03 9.17 -7.15
CA ALA A 67 11.07 8.15 -6.98
C ALA A 67 11.54 8.03 -5.51
N THR A 68 11.57 9.14 -4.79
CA THR A 68 11.94 9.17 -3.37
C THR A 68 10.90 8.47 -2.51
N ASP A 69 9.61 8.73 -2.73
CA ASP A 69 8.51 8.09 -1.98
C ASP A 69 8.57 6.56 -2.15
N VAL A 70 8.80 6.11 -3.37
CA VAL A 70 8.93 4.68 -3.70
C VAL A 70 10.17 4.08 -3.01
N SER A 71 11.32 4.74 -3.08
CA SER A 71 12.58 4.26 -2.49
C SER A 71 12.49 4.14 -0.97
N GLU A 72 12.00 5.18 -0.29
CA GLU A 72 11.87 5.20 1.17
C GLU A 72 10.83 4.20 1.65
N THR A 73 9.68 4.12 0.98
CA THR A 73 8.62 3.18 1.33
C THR A 73 9.07 1.73 1.12
N ALA A 74 9.69 1.42 -0.02
CA ALA A 74 10.21 0.08 -0.29
C ALA A 74 11.27 -0.34 0.75
N THR A 75 12.22 0.55 1.05
CA THR A 75 13.24 0.30 2.08
C THR A 75 12.62 0.08 3.47
N GLY A 76 11.61 0.88 3.82
CA GLY A 76 10.85 0.74 5.06
C GLY A 76 10.11 -0.61 5.15
N LEU A 77 9.47 -1.04 4.06
CA LEU A 77 8.76 -2.33 3.99
C LEU A 77 9.73 -3.50 4.15
N LEU A 78 10.86 -3.47 3.44
CA LEU A 78 11.90 -4.51 3.53
C LEU A 78 12.43 -4.64 4.96
N ARG A 79 12.78 -3.51 5.58
CA ARG A 79 13.21 -3.47 6.98
C ARG A 79 12.15 -4.02 7.93
N ALA A 80 10.86 -3.74 7.70
CA ALA A 80 9.77 -4.20 8.56
C ALA A 80 9.61 -5.74 8.58
N VAL A 81 9.99 -6.42 7.48
CA VAL A 81 9.96 -7.88 7.38
C VAL A 81 11.35 -8.52 7.51
N ARG A 82 12.37 -7.74 7.86
CA ARG A 82 13.77 -8.17 7.97
C ARG A 82 14.29 -8.84 6.69
N LEU A 83 13.92 -8.28 5.54
CA LEU A 83 14.39 -8.72 4.25
C LEU A 83 15.43 -7.74 3.72
N GLU A 84 16.53 -8.27 3.21
CA GLU A 84 17.57 -7.48 2.56
C GLU A 84 17.31 -7.38 1.04
N PRO A 85 17.67 -6.27 0.38
CA PRO A 85 17.43 -6.10 -1.07
C PRO A 85 18.01 -7.20 -1.95
N PHE A 86 19.13 -7.82 -1.55
CA PHE A 86 19.73 -8.93 -2.32
C PHE A 86 18.86 -10.21 -2.27
N GLU A 87 18.11 -10.43 -1.19
CA GLU A 87 17.22 -11.59 -1.04
C GLU A 87 16.03 -11.52 -2.01
N LEU A 88 15.55 -10.31 -2.32
CA LEU A 88 14.58 -10.10 -3.41
C LEU A 88 15.12 -10.55 -4.76
N GLY A 89 16.41 -10.27 -5.03
CA GLY A 89 17.08 -10.70 -6.25
C GLY A 89 17.10 -12.23 -6.38
N TRP A 90 17.26 -12.93 -5.26
CA TRP A 90 17.17 -14.40 -5.22
C TRP A 90 15.74 -14.90 -5.41
N TRP A 91 14.73 -14.30 -4.79
CA TRP A 91 13.35 -14.71 -5.03
C TRP A 91 12.90 -14.49 -6.47
N ARG A 92 13.28 -13.39 -7.13
CA ARG A 92 12.95 -13.21 -8.56
C ARG A 92 13.70 -14.19 -9.46
N ARG A 93 14.93 -14.57 -9.09
CA ARG A 93 15.79 -15.46 -9.88
C ARG A 93 15.49 -16.95 -9.69
N PHE A 94 15.07 -17.35 -8.49
CA PHE A 94 14.91 -18.76 -8.10
C PHE A 94 13.49 -19.11 -7.62
N GLY A 95 12.62 -18.12 -7.39
CA GLY A 95 11.23 -18.31 -6.98
C GLY A 95 10.24 -18.41 -8.15
N GLN A 96 10.71 -18.38 -9.40
CA GLN A 96 9.96 -18.88 -10.55
C GLN A 96 10.15 -20.40 -10.63
N LEU A 97 9.40 -21.15 -9.82
CA LEU A 97 9.12 -22.57 -10.02
C LEU A 97 7.64 -22.73 -10.37
#